data_AF-W6NGG1-F1
#
_entry.id   AF-W6NGG1-F1
#
_cell.length_a   1.000
_cell.length_b   1.000
_cell.length_c   1.000
_cell.angle_alpha   90.00
_cell.angle_beta   90.00
_cell.angle_gamma   90.00
#
_symmetry.space_group_name_H-M   'P 1'
#
loop_
_entity.id
_entity.type
_entity.pdbx_description
1 polymer ?
#
loop_
_entity_poly.entity_id
_entity_poly.type
_entity_poly.pdbx_seq_one_letter_code
_entity_poly.pdbx_strand_id
1 'polypeptide(L)'
;SKTITTTMTGIAFSKVAGPKKKTTFEETKKVIIGVAEDRARQSKKSVQEELDAITEKLARLEAPTLNSAAKANANGVYQRLTDHTKYTGAHKERFDAEGKGRGKAGRVDETENTGYVGAYKNKDTYDKVHTKH
;
A
#
# COMPACT_ATOMS: atom_id res chain seq x y z
N SER A 1 25.22 17.90 15.57
CA SER A 1 25.51 16.48 15.26
C SER A 1 24.45 15.99 14.30
N LYS A 2 24.75 15.69 13.03
CA LYS A 2 23.76 15.02 12.15
C LYS A 2 23.47 13.65 12.75
N THR A 3 22.32 13.03 12.60
CA THR A 3 22.02 11.71 13.21
C THR A 3 22.19 10.61 12.15
N ILE A 4 22.34 9.33 12.54
CA ILE A 4 22.23 8.22 11.57
C ILE A 4 20.81 8.24 11.01
N THR A 5 20.66 8.24 9.68
CA THR A 5 19.35 8.33 9.03
C THR A 5 18.88 6.95 8.56
N THR A 6 17.55 6.79 8.40
CA THR A 6 16.93 5.58 7.86
C THR A 6 17.43 5.23 6.46
N THR A 7 17.80 6.24 5.66
CA THR A 7 18.37 6.03 4.32
C THR A 7 19.74 5.38 4.39
N MET A 8 20.61 5.82 5.31
CA MET A 8 21.96 5.24 5.47
C MET A 8 21.89 3.77 5.87
N THR A 9 21.04 3.46 6.85
CA THR A 9 20.83 2.07 7.31
C THR A 9 20.17 1.22 6.24
N GLY A 10 19.18 1.76 5.51
CA GLY A 10 18.51 1.07 4.41
C GLY A 10 19.43 0.73 3.24
N ILE A 11 20.30 1.67 2.83
CA ILE A 11 21.28 1.44 1.76
C ILE A 11 22.32 0.39 2.20
N ALA A 12 22.88 0.51 3.40
CA ALA A 12 23.86 -0.44 3.92
C ALA A 12 23.26 -1.85 4.03
N PHE A 13 22.01 -1.97 4.52
CA PHE A 13 21.30 -3.23 4.56
C PHE A 13 21.07 -3.80 3.16
N SER A 14 20.55 -3.00 2.22
CA SER A 14 20.29 -3.46 0.84
C SER A 14 21.55 -3.95 0.13
N LYS A 15 22.69 -3.27 0.33
CA LYS A 15 23.99 -3.69 -0.23
C LYS A 15 24.46 -5.05 0.28
N VAL A 16 24.23 -5.37 1.55
CA VAL A 16 24.69 -6.62 2.17
C VAL A 16 23.66 -7.74 1.98
N ALA A 17 22.38 -7.46 2.17
CA ALA A 17 21.29 -8.43 2.08
C ALA A 17 20.89 -8.76 0.64
N GLY A 18 21.08 -7.82 -0.29
CA GLY A 18 20.58 -7.92 -1.66
C GLY A 18 19.07 -8.19 -1.69
N PRO A 19 18.60 -9.27 -2.36
CA PRO A 19 17.18 -9.61 -2.40
C PRO A 19 16.66 -10.26 -1.11
N LYS A 20 17.53 -10.59 -0.14
CA LYS A 20 17.13 -11.28 1.09
C LYS A 20 16.35 -10.33 2.00
N LYS A 21 15.32 -10.87 2.66
CA LYS A 21 14.55 -10.14 3.68
C LYS A 21 15.20 -10.10 5.06
N LYS A 22 16.25 -10.90 5.29
CA LYS A 22 16.93 -11.08 6.58
C LYS A 22 18.44 -11.26 6.36
N THR A 23 19.22 -10.81 7.32
CA THR A 23 20.68 -11.00 7.38
C THR A 23 21.06 -11.93 8.53
N THR A 24 22.10 -12.71 8.32
CA THR A 24 22.79 -13.47 9.37
C THR A 24 23.56 -12.51 10.30
N PHE A 25 24.11 -13.03 11.39
CA PHE A 25 24.89 -12.22 12.33
C PHE A 25 26.14 -11.60 11.67
N GLU A 26 26.86 -12.38 10.84
CA GLU A 26 28.04 -11.88 10.11
C GLU A 26 27.69 -10.81 9.09
N GLU A 27 26.60 -11.00 8.34
CA GLU A 27 26.09 -9.99 7.42
C GLU A 27 25.67 -8.72 8.18
N THR A 28 25.06 -8.87 9.36
CA THR A 28 24.65 -7.72 10.19
C THR A 28 25.86 -6.91 10.67
N LYS A 29 26.98 -7.55 11.02
CA LYS A 29 28.24 -6.84 11.31
C LYS A 29 28.70 -6.01 10.11
N LYS A 30 28.64 -6.57 8.89
CA LYS A 30 28.98 -5.84 7.66
C LYS A 30 28.05 -4.66 7.41
N VAL A 31 26.76 -4.79 7.72
CA VAL A 31 25.80 -3.67 7.66
C VAL A 31 26.22 -2.54 8.61
N ILE A 32 26.56 -2.86 9.85
CA ILE A 32 27.01 -1.86 10.83
C ILE A 32 28.29 -1.14 10.35
N ILE A 33 29.24 -1.87 9.77
CA ILE A 33 30.44 -1.28 9.13
C ILE A 33 30.05 -0.33 8.00
N GLY A 34 29.17 -0.75 7.09
CA GLY A 34 28.72 0.11 5.99
C GLY A 34 28.01 1.38 6.47
N VAL A 35 27.25 1.31 7.56
CA VAL A 35 26.64 2.49 8.20
C VAL A 35 27.71 3.40 8.80
N ALA A 36 28.70 2.85 9.49
CA ALA A 36 29.80 3.61 10.07
C ALA A 36 30.67 4.28 9.01
N GLU A 37 30.95 3.62 7.89
CA GLU A 37 31.67 4.23 6.76
C GLU A 37 30.90 5.41 6.18
N ASP A 38 29.59 5.26 5.98
CA ASP A 38 28.77 6.35 5.44
C ASP A 38 28.66 7.52 6.42
N ARG A 39 28.69 7.19 7.70
CA ARG A 39 28.71 8.15 8.77
C ARG A 39 30.04 8.89 8.88
N ALA A 40 31.15 8.19 8.75
CA ALA A 40 32.50 8.75 8.71
C ALA A 40 32.65 9.71 7.53
N ARG A 41 32.07 9.42 6.36
CA ARG A 41 32.06 10.34 5.20
C ARG A 41 31.35 11.67 5.47
N GLN A 42 30.34 11.67 6.34
CA GLN A 42 29.56 12.87 6.68
C GLN A 42 30.03 13.56 7.96
N SER A 43 30.92 12.92 8.73
CA SER A 43 31.52 13.44 9.94
C SER A 43 33.01 13.69 9.72
N LYS A 44 33.70 14.28 10.70
CA LYS A 44 35.16 14.40 10.69
C LYS A 44 35.83 13.26 11.47
N LYS A 45 35.09 12.19 11.77
CA LYS A 45 35.55 11.06 12.57
C LYS A 45 35.98 9.91 11.67
N SER A 46 36.90 9.10 12.16
CA SER A 46 37.31 7.88 11.48
C SER A 46 36.18 6.84 11.47
N VAL A 47 36.27 5.88 10.55
CA VAL A 47 35.33 4.75 10.48
C VAL A 47 35.32 3.97 11.80
N GLN A 48 36.49 3.77 12.41
CA GLN A 48 36.62 3.03 13.66
C GLN A 48 35.93 3.75 14.83
N GLU A 49 36.11 5.06 14.96
CA GLU A 49 35.44 5.84 16.01
C GLU A 49 33.91 5.83 15.88
N GLU A 50 33.38 5.87 14.65
CA GLU A 50 31.94 5.76 14.41
C GLU A 50 31.43 4.33 14.66
N LEU A 51 32.22 3.30 14.30
CA LEU A 51 31.93 1.90 14.60
C LEU A 51 31.83 1.65 16.10
N ASP A 52 32.81 2.13 16.87
CA ASP A 52 32.86 1.96 18.32
C ASP A 52 31.67 2.67 18.97
N ALA A 53 31.38 3.91 18.53
CA ALA A 53 30.24 4.67 19.03
C ALA A 53 28.88 4.01 18.70
N ILE A 54 28.75 3.37 17.54
CA ILE A 54 27.53 2.61 17.20
C ILE A 54 27.44 1.35 18.05
N THR A 55 28.54 0.61 18.18
CA THR A 55 28.58 -0.65 18.94
C THR A 55 28.29 -0.42 20.42
N GLU A 56 28.86 0.63 21.01
CA GLU A 56 28.61 1.02 22.40
C GLU A 56 27.13 1.35 22.62
N LYS A 57 26.51 2.10 21.70
CA LYS A 57 25.07 2.40 21.77
C LYS A 57 24.21 1.15 21.67
N LEU A 58 24.58 0.20 20.81
CA LEU A 58 23.88 -1.07 20.67
C LEU A 58 24.05 -1.96 21.91
N ALA A 59 25.23 -1.94 22.55
CA ALA A 59 25.51 -2.71 23.76
C ALA A 59 24.75 -2.18 24.99
N ARG A 60 24.56 -0.86 25.06
CA ARG A 60 23.72 -0.21 26.09
C ARG A 60 22.22 -0.30 25.81
N LEU A 61 21.84 -0.68 24.59
CA LEU A 61 20.45 -0.85 24.24
C LEU A 61 19.94 -2.12 24.93
N GLU A 62 19.07 -1.96 25.92
CA GLU A 62 18.30 -3.09 26.45
C GLU A 62 17.49 -3.72 25.30
N ALA A 63 17.17 -5.01 25.44
CA ALA A 63 16.39 -5.75 24.45
C ALA A 63 15.21 -4.89 23.96
N PRO A 64 14.91 -4.83 22.63
CA PRO A 64 13.95 -3.88 22.08
C PRO A 64 12.66 -3.86 22.90
N THR A 65 12.52 -2.84 23.76
CA THR A 65 11.40 -2.78 24.69
C THR A 65 10.16 -2.37 23.90
N LEU A 66 9.11 -3.18 23.93
CA LEU A 66 7.80 -2.90 23.34
C LEU A 66 7.04 -1.81 24.10
N ASN A 67 7.72 -0.81 24.67
CA ASN A 67 7.12 0.26 25.48
C ASN A 67 6.09 1.10 24.71
N SER A 68 6.12 0.97 23.39
CA SER A 68 4.95 1.13 22.54
C SER A 68 5.09 0.07 21.46
N ALA A 69 4.12 -0.85 21.32
CA ALA A 69 4.08 -1.73 20.17
C ALA A 69 4.25 -0.86 18.93
N ALA A 70 5.32 -1.05 18.17
CA ALA A 70 5.52 -0.34 16.91
C ALA A 70 4.20 -0.48 16.13
N LYS A 71 3.48 0.62 15.91
CA LYS A 71 2.17 0.58 15.26
C LYS A 71 2.40 -0.09 13.92
N ALA A 72 1.95 -1.34 13.80
CA ALA A 72 2.07 -2.09 12.56
C ALA A 72 1.46 -1.21 11.46
N ASN A 73 2.16 -1.08 10.33
CA ASN A 73 1.65 -0.33 9.20
C ASN A 73 0.39 -1.06 8.68
N ALA A 74 -0.77 -0.59 9.14
CA ALA A 74 -2.05 -1.19 8.82
C ALA A 74 -2.53 -0.83 7.41
N ASN A 75 -1.78 -0.03 6.63
CA ASN A 75 -2.16 0.34 5.26
C ASN A 75 -2.43 -0.88 4.38
N GLY A 76 -1.62 -1.94 4.49
CA GLY A 76 -1.85 -3.17 3.72
C GLY A 76 -3.14 -3.91 4.12
N VAL A 77 -3.56 -3.79 5.38
CA VAL A 77 -4.84 -4.35 5.87
C VAL A 77 -6.01 -3.49 5.41
N TYR A 78 -5.89 -2.16 5.53
CA TYR A 78 -6.91 -1.22 5.06
C TYR A 78 -7.13 -1.35 3.56
N GLN A 79 -6.06 -1.41 2.76
CA GLN A 79 -6.16 -1.63 1.30
C GLN A 79 -6.92 -2.91 0.96
N ARG A 80 -6.69 -4.01 1.70
CA ARG A 80 -7.42 -5.26 1.49
C ARG A 80 -8.89 -5.16 1.90
N LEU A 81 -9.18 -4.41 2.98
CA LEU A 81 -10.53 -4.25 3.51
C LEU A 81 -11.39 -3.31 2.65
N THR A 82 -10.77 -2.34 1.96
CA THR A 82 -11.46 -1.35 1.11
C THR A 82 -11.32 -1.63 -0.39
N ASP A 83 -10.90 -2.85 -0.77
CA ASP A 83 -10.70 -3.23 -2.17
C ASP A 83 -12.05 -3.55 -2.85
N HIS A 84 -12.61 -2.56 -3.54
CA HIS A 84 -13.87 -2.71 -4.27
C HIS A 84 -13.80 -3.72 -5.43
N THR A 85 -12.60 -4.02 -5.96
CA THR A 85 -12.44 -4.95 -7.10
C THR A 85 -12.77 -6.39 -6.73
N LYS A 86 -12.77 -6.70 -5.43
CA LYS A 86 -13.09 -8.03 -4.89
C LYS A 86 -14.56 -8.22 -4.55
N TYR A 87 -15.40 -7.18 -4.70
CA TYR A 87 -16.83 -7.33 -4.48
C TYR A 87 -17.47 -8.18 -5.58
N THR A 88 -18.38 -9.07 -5.18
CA THR A 88 -19.08 -10.01 -6.06
C THR A 88 -20.59 -9.89 -5.90
N GLY A 89 -21.35 -10.45 -6.85
CA GLY A 89 -22.82 -10.40 -6.86
C GLY A 89 -23.36 -8.98 -6.77
N ALA A 90 -24.44 -8.80 -6.00
CA ALA A 90 -25.11 -7.51 -5.83
C ALA A 90 -24.22 -6.40 -5.21
N HIS A 91 -23.12 -6.76 -4.53
CA HIS A 91 -22.18 -5.76 -4.01
C HIS A 91 -21.30 -5.17 -5.10
N LYS A 92 -21.03 -5.91 -6.19
CA LYS A 92 -20.27 -5.41 -7.34
C LYS A 92 -21.00 -4.28 -8.06
N GLU A 93 -22.31 -4.44 -8.25
CA GLU A 93 -23.14 -3.45 -8.95
C GLU A 93 -23.24 -2.09 -8.22
N ARG A 94 -22.89 -2.06 -6.93
CA ARG A 94 -22.95 -0.86 -6.09
C ARG A 94 -21.81 0.12 -6.34
N PHE A 95 -20.74 -0.29 -7.02
CA PHE A 95 -19.54 0.53 -7.23
C PHE A 95 -19.16 0.53 -8.72
N ASP A 96 -18.53 1.61 -9.17
CA ASP A 96 -17.90 1.67 -10.49
C ASP A 96 -16.47 1.12 -10.48
N ALA A 97 -15.83 1.12 -11.65
CA ALA A 97 -14.46 0.62 -11.82
C ALA A 97 -13.41 1.43 -11.02
N GLU A 98 -13.74 2.66 -10.63
CA GLU A 98 -12.88 3.55 -9.83
C GLU A 98 -13.17 3.42 -8.32
N GLY A 99 -14.15 2.59 -7.94
CA GLY A 99 -14.53 2.35 -6.56
C GLY A 99 -15.51 3.36 -5.97
N LYS A 100 -16.07 4.25 -6.79
CA LYS A 100 -17.08 5.20 -6.37
C LYS A 100 -18.46 4.53 -6.40
N GLY A 101 -19.25 4.79 -5.36
CA GLY A 101 -20.59 4.20 -5.23
C GLY A 101 -21.55 4.72 -6.30
N ARG A 102 -22.26 3.80 -6.99
CA ARG A 102 -23.28 4.11 -8.02
C ARG A 102 -24.64 4.54 -7.46
N GLY A 103 -24.77 4.66 -6.13
CA GLY A 103 -25.99 5.13 -5.48
C GLY A 103 -27.21 4.24 -5.77
N LYS A 104 -28.32 4.84 -6.17
CA LYS A 104 -29.60 4.14 -6.45
C LYS A 104 -29.47 3.16 -7.62
N ALA A 105 -28.78 3.58 -8.69
CA ALA A 105 -28.60 2.77 -9.90
C ALA A 105 -27.83 1.45 -9.66
N GLY A 106 -27.00 1.39 -8.60
CA GLY A 106 -26.31 0.16 -8.22
C GLY A 106 -27.05 -0.70 -7.19
N ARG A 107 -28.26 -0.29 -6.77
CA ARG A 107 -29.05 -0.97 -5.71
C ARG A 107 -30.43 -1.40 -6.19
N VAL A 108 -30.92 -0.80 -7.26
CA VAL A 108 -32.27 -1.02 -7.81
C VAL A 108 -32.10 -1.39 -9.27
N ASP A 109 -32.79 -2.44 -9.68
CA ASP A 109 -32.99 -2.75 -11.09
C ASP A 109 -34.06 -1.80 -11.63
N GLU A 110 -33.64 -0.77 -12.35
CA GLU A 110 -34.57 0.21 -12.90
C GLU A 110 -35.35 -0.42 -14.06
N THR A 111 -36.55 -0.90 -13.77
CA THR A 111 -37.49 -1.37 -14.79
C THR A 111 -38.17 -0.17 -15.45
N GLU A 112 -38.08 -0.09 -16.77
CA GLU A 112 -38.78 0.89 -17.60
C GLU A 112 -40.31 0.71 -17.45
N ASN A 113 -40.93 1.51 -16.59
CA ASN A 113 -42.39 1.54 -16.40
C ASN A 113 -43.05 2.40 -17.49
N THR A 114 -42.82 2.08 -18.76
CA THR A 114 -43.43 2.81 -19.89
C THR A 114 -44.92 2.48 -20.09
N GLY A 115 -45.53 1.76 -19.14
CA GLY A 115 -46.92 1.26 -19.24
C GLY A 115 -47.13 0.25 -20.38
N TYR A 116 -46.05 -0.19 -21.01
CA TYR A 116 -46.08 -1.00 -22.21
C TYR A 116 -45.92 -2.48 -21.86
N VAL A 117 -46.87 -3.30 -22.30
CA VAL A 117 -46.89 -4.72 -21.95
C VAL A 117 -45.63 -5.38 -22.49
N GLY A 118 -44.83 -6.04 -21.63
CA GLY A 118 -43.49 -6.54 -21.97
C GLY A 118 -43.40 -7.53 -23.15
N ALA A 119 -44.53 -8.08 -23.61
CA ALA A 119 -44.60 -8.94 -24.80
C ALA A 119 -44.74 -8.16 -26.12
N TYR A 120 -45.04 -6.86 -26.09
CA TYR A 120 -45.30 -6.07 -27.28
C TYR A 120 -44.01 -5.46 -27.83
N LYS A 121 -43.58 -5.95 -29.00
CA LYS A 121 -42.29 -5.59 -29.63
C LYS A 121 -42.33 -4.37 -30.54
N ASN A 122 -43.51 -3.84 -30.83
CA ASN A 122 -43.71 -2.76 -31.80
C ASN A 122 -43.83 -1.37 -31.11
N LYS A 123 -43.07 -1.15 -30.02
CA LYS A 123 -42.97 0.17 -29.38
C LYS A 123 -42.34 1.15 -30.37
N ASP A 124 -42.90 2.35 -30.47
CA ASP A 124 -42.38 3.44 -31.32
C ASP A 124 -42.35 3.14 -32.84
N THR A 125 -43.18 2.20 -33.32
CA THR A 125 -43.28 1.88 -34.77
C THR A 125 -44.50 2.51 -35.46
N TYR A 126 -45.44 3.11 -34.73
CA TYR A 126 -46.69 3.65 -35.31
C TYR A 126 -46.42 4.72 -36.37
N ASP A 127 -45.58 5.70 -36.09
CA ASP A 127 -45.23 6.76 -37.05
C ASP A 127 -44.39 6.26 -38.23
N LYS A 128 -43.77 5.07 -38.12
CA LYS A 128 -43.01 4.45 -39.22
C LYS A 128 -43.91 3.78 -40.26
N VAL A 129 -45.08 3.31 -39.85
CA VAL A 129 -46.06 2.65 -40.74
C VAL A 129 -47.22 3.56 -41.16
N HIS A 130 -47.43 4.67 -40.47
CA HIS A 130 -48.44 5.66 -40.80
C HIS A 130 -47.77 7.03 -41.01
N THR A 131 -47.20 7.23 -42.20
CA THR A 131 -46.81 8.58 -42.65
C THR A 131 -48.07 9.43 -42.80
N LYS A 132 -48.17 10.51 -42.02
CA LYS A 132 -49.21 11.52 -42.21
C LYS A 132 -49.04 12.15 -43.59
N HIS A 133 -50.08 12.05 -44.42
CA HIS A 133 -50.24 12.85 -45.62
C HIS A 133 -50.41 14.34 -45.26
#